data_AF-A0A0U1PB24-F1
#
_entry.id   AF-A0A0U1PB24-F1
#
_cell.length_a   1.000
_cell.length_b   1.000
_cell.length_c   1.000
_cell.angle_alpha   90.00
_cell.angle_beta   90.00
_cell.angle_gamma   90.00
#
_symmetry.space_group_name_H-M   'P 1'
#
loop_
_entity.id
_entity.type
_entity.pdbx_description
1 polymer ?
#
loop_
_entity_poly.entity_id
_entity_poly.type
_entity_poly.pdbx_seq_one_letter_code
_entity_poly.pdbx_strand_id
1 'polypeptide(L)'
;MKTPQQGLRELAALEGFAPAVDALGDGNPLPYVLVVEPRPELARAAVTTLVETLRTLPDVDLVQDDGAWRERLDALVGVARRAVQLLAALLALAALLVVGNTVRLDIRSRADEIAVLQLVGASAGFVRRPYLYEGVWYGLCSGVVAVLLVLLLELALAGPAARLAGSYGGQLGFAGIAAPVLLTVPFGAALLGWLGARLASARHLGATMPH
;
A
#
# COMPACT_ATOMS: atom_id res chain seq x y z
N MET A 1 -31.74 0.52 -0.63
CA MET A 1 -32.95 1.04 0.05
C MET A 1 -33.21 0.13 1.24
N LYS A 2 -33.24 0.67 2.46
CA LYS A 2 -33.59 -0.06 3.69
C LYS A 2 -35.05 0.25 4.04
N THR A 3 -35.85 -0.79 4.25
CA THR A 3 -37.25 -0.64 4.68
C THR A 3 -37.35 -0.45 6.20
N PRO A 4 -38.41 0.18 6.72
CA PRO A 4 -38.63 0.34 8.16
C PRO A 4 -38.57 -0.99 8.92
N GLN A 5 -39.13 -2.06 8.37
CA GLN A 5 -39.12 -3.39 8.99
C GLN A 5 -37.73 -4.04 8.99
N GLN A 6 -36.90 -3.77 7.97
CA GLN A 6 -35.49 -4.18 7.98
C GLN A 6 -34.69 -3.41 9.03
N GLY A 7 -34.89 -2.09 9.12
CA GLY A 7 -34.23 -1.26 10.13
C GLY A 7 -34.60 -1.67 11.56
N LEU A 8 -35.85 -2.05 11.81
CA LEU A 8 -36.31 -2.46 13.13
C LEU A 8 -35.70 -3.81 13.56
N ARG A 9 -35.55 -4.74 12.61
CA ARG A 9 -34.84 -6.02 12.84
C ARG A 9 -33.35 -5.83 13.08
N GLU A 10 -32.71 -4.91 12.36
CA GLU A 10 -31.30 -4.58 12.52
C GLU A 10 -31.05 -3.91 13.88
N LEU A 11 -31.93 -3.00 14.30
CA LEU A 11 -31.90 -2.36 15.62
C LEU A 11 -32.14 -3.38 16.75
N ALA A 12 -33.09 -4.30 16.59
CA ALA A 12 -33.36 -5.36 17.57
C ALA A 12 -32.19 -6.36 17.72
N ALA A 13 -31.37 -6.51 16.67
CA ALA A 13 -30.18 -7.36 16.68
C ALA A 13 -28.97 -6.71 17.37
N LEU A 14 -29.00 -5.40 17.64
CA LEU A 14 -27.97 -4.72 18.43
C LEU A 14 -28.15 -5.05 19.91
N GLU A 15 -27.05 -5.42 20.58
CA GLU A 15 -27.08 -5.75 22.01
C GLU A 15 -27.66 -4.60 22.84
N GLY A 16 -28.65 -4.92 23.68
CA GLY A 16 -29.33 -3.96 24.56
C GLY A 16 -30.53 -3.23 23.95
N PHE A 17 -30.79 -3.34 22.65
CA PHE A 17 -31.90 -2.66 21.99
C PHE A 17 -33.17 -3.50 21.84
N ALA A 18 -33.09 -4.83 21.97
CA ALA A 18 -34.26 -5.72 21.94
C ALA A 18 -35.42 -5.30 22.88
N PRO A 19 -35.21 -5.01 24.18
CA PRO A 19 -36.30 -4.57 25.06
C PRO A 19 -36.86 -3.18 24.72
N ALA A 20 -36.05 -2.30 24.10
CA ALA A 20 -36.51 -1.00 23.62
C ALA A 20 -37.40 -1.12 22.37
N VAL A 21 -37.13 -2.12 21.53
CA VAL A 21 -37.97 -2.46 20.38
C VAL A 21 -39.29 -3.08 20.81
N ASP A 22 -39.30 -3.98 21.79
CA ASP A 22 -40.54 -4.54 22.35
C ASP A 22 -41.42 -3.48 23.02
N ALA A 23 -40.82 -2.45 23.62
CA ALA A 23 -41.55 -1.34 24.25
C ALA A 23 -42.29 -0.42 23.25
N LEU A 24 -41.95 -0.48 21.96
CA LEU A 24 -42.59 0.32 20.90
C LEU A 24 -43.92 -0.28 20.38
N GLY A 25 -44.24 -1.54 20.73
CA GLY A 25 -45.47 -2.21 20.28
C GLY A 25 -45.53 -2.46 18.77
N ASP A 26 -46.74 -2.50 18.19
CA ASP A 26 -46.97 -2.82 16.76
C ASP A 26 -46.68 -1.65 15.80
N GLY A 27 -46.43 -0.44 16.31
CA GLY A 27 -46.16 0.75 15.50
C GLY A 27 -44.67 0.86 15.20
N ASN A 28 -44.26 0.71 13.93
CA ASN A 28 -42.87 0.90 13.51
C ASN A 28 -42.59 2.39 13.21
N PRO A 29 -41.83 3.13 14.05
CA PRO A 29 -41.57 4.55 13.86
C PRO A 29 -40.41 4.83 12.90
N LEU A 30 -39.73 3.81 12.38
CA LEU A 30 -38.50 4.01 11.60
C LEU A 30 -38.82 4.50 10.18
N PRO A 31 -38.10 5.52 9.68
CA PRO A 31 -38.28 6.02 8.32
C PRO A 31 -37.66 5.06 7.29
N TYR A 32 -38.06 5.21 6.02
CA TYR A 32 -37.34 4.61 4.89
C TYR A 32 -36.00 5.32 4.71
N VAL A 33 -34.92 4.55 4.51
CA VAL A 33 -33.57 5.10 4.30
C VAL A 33 -33.03 4.67 2.95
N LEU A 34 -32.64 5.66 2.14
CA LEU A 34 -31.94 5.44 0.88
C LEU A 34 -30.46 5.85 1.04
N VAL A 35 -29.57 4.86 1.06
CA VAL A 35 -28.12 5.10 1.05
C VAL A 35 -27.67 5.24 -0.40
N VAL A 36 -27.08 6.40 -0.73
CA VAL A 36 -26.52 6.69 -2.05
C VAL A 36 -25.01 6.85 -1.88
N GLU A 37 -24.24 5.96 -2.50
CA GLU A 37 -22.78 6.04 -2.53
C GLU A 37 -22.32 6.62 -3.87
N PRO A 38 -21.72 7.83 -3.89
CA PRO A 38 -21.14 8.38 -5.10
C PRO A 38 -19.97 7.51 -5.56
N ARG A 39 -19.81 7.34 -6.88
CA ARG A 39 -18.62 6.68 -7.41
C ARG A 39 -17.36 7.47 -7.01
N PRO A 40 -16.24 6.79 -6.71
CA PRO A 40 -15.00 7.44 -6.25
C PRO A 40 -14.40 8.43 -7.27
N GLU A 41 -14.78 8.30 -8.55
CA GLU A 41 -14.32 9.14 -9.66
C GLU A 41 -15.14 10.43 -9.82
N LEU A 42 -16.26 10.58 -9.11
CA LEU A 42 -17.17 11.71 -9.30
C LEU A 42 -16.56 13.00 -8.72
N ALA A 43 -16.59 14.08 -9.51
CA ALA A 43 -16.11 15.38 -9.07
C ALA A 43 -16.94 15.90 -7.88
N ARG A 44 -16.27 16.48 -6.88
CA ARG A 44 -16.88 16.95 -5.63
C ARG A 44 -18.05 17.91 -5.85
N ALA A 45 -17.92 18.84 -6.79
CA ALA A 45 -18.97 19.78 -7.12
C ALA A 45 -20.27 19.06 -7.53
N ALA A 46 -20.16 17.96 -8.29
CA ALA A 46 -21.31 17.17 -8.70
C ALA A 46 -21.97 16.42 -7.52
N VAL A 47 -21.18 15.97 -6.53
CA VAL A 47 -21.72 15.37 -5.29
C VAL A 47 -22.48 16.43 -4.49
N THR A 48 -21.92 17.63 -4.31
CA THR A 48 -22.58 18.72 -3.59
C THR A 48 -23.87 19.15 -4.30
N THR A 49 -23.87 19.27 -5.63
CA THR A 49 -25.09 19.58 -6.40
C THR A 49 -26.13 18.48 -6.28
N LEU A 50 -25.72 17.20 -6.26
CA LEU A 50 -26.62 16.08 -6.04
C LEU A 50 -27.26 16.14 -4.64
N VAL A 51 -26.47 16.41 -3.59
CA VAL A 51 -26.96 16.57 -2.20
C VAL A 51 -27.98 17.71 -2.11
N GLU A 52 -27.69 18.87 -2.70
CA GLU A 52 -28.61 20.01 -2.72
C GLU A 52 -29.88 19.70 -3.51
N THR A 53 -29.79 19.00 -4.64
CA THR A 53 -30.97 18.59 -5.42
C THR A 53 -31.85 17.64 -4.61
N LEU A 54 -31.24 16.67 -3.91
CA LEU A 54 -31.97 15.71 -3.08
C LEU A 54 -32.66 16.38 -1.88
N ARG A 55 -32.09 17.45 -1.31
CA ARG A 55 -32.72 18.25 -0.25
C ARG A 55 -33.98 18.99 -0.70
N THR A 56 -34.12 19.26 -2.00
CA THR A 56 -35.28 19.99 -2.53
C THR A 56 -36.48 19.09 -2.86
N LEU A 57 -36.33 17.76 -2.76
CA LEU A 57 -37.41 16.83 -3.02
C LEU A 57 -38.39 16.78 -1.83
N PRO A 58 -39.71 16.92 -2.06
CA PRO A 58 -40.71 16.99 -0.99
C PRO A 58 -40.86 15.69 -0.19
N ASP A 59 -40.40 14.55 -0.72
CA ASP A 59 -40.42 13.24 -0.05
C ASP A 59 -39.15 12.94 0.79
N VAL A 60 -38.21 13.90 0.91
CA VAL A 60 -36.93 13.71 1.60
C VAL A 60 -36.88 14.56 2.87
N ASP A 61 -37.00 13.90 4.03
CA ASP A 61 -37.10 14.56 5.34
C ASP A 61 -35.73 14.91 5.96
N LEU A 62 -34.70 14.07 5.73
CA LEU A 62 -33.35 14.28 6.27
C LEU A 62 -32.26 13.81 5.29
N VAL A 63 -31.32 14.70 4.97
CA VAL A 63 -30.12 14.39 4.18
C VAL A 63 -28.88 14.55 5.07
N GLN A 64 -28.29 13.42 5.47
CA GLN A 64 -27.08 13.38 6.29
C GLN A 64 -25.84 13.30 5.38
N ASP A 65 -24.98 14.33 5.43
CA ASP A 65 -23.75 14.42 4.64
C ASP A 65 -22.52 14.19 5.54
N ASP A 66 -22.01 12.95 5.55
CA ASP A 66 -20.77 12.61 6.25
C ASP A 66 -19.50 13.03 5.47
N GLY A 67 -19.65 13.74 4.35
CA GLY A 67 -18.56 14.09 3.43
C GLY A 67 -17.41 14.85 4.09
N ALA A 68 -17.71 15.77 5.02
CA ALA A 68 -16.69 16.57 5.70
C ALA A 68 -15.76 15.73 6.62
N TRP A 69 -16.27 14.66 7.25
CA TRP A 69 -15.45 13.76 8.05
C TRP A 69 -14.60 12.84 7.16
N ARG A 70 -15.21 12.26 6.12
CA ARG A 70 -14.48 11.44 5.12
C ARG A 70 -13.34 12.23 4.49
N GLU A 71 -13.57 13.49 4.17
CA GLU A 71 -12.53 14.37 3.62
C GLU A 71 -11.36 14.59 4.59
N ARG A 72 -11.63 14.83 5.87
CA ARG A 72 -10.57 14.97 6.89
C ARG A 72 -9.76 13.69 7.03
N LEU A 73 -10.43 12.54 7.00
CA LEU A 73 -9.78 11.24 7.03
C LEU A 73 -8.91 11.01 5.79
N ASP A 74 -9.43 11.31 4.59
CA ASP A 74 -8.69 11.20 3.33
C ASP A 74 -7.47 12.14 3.31
N ALA A 75 -7.60 13.36 3.84
CA ALA A 75 -6.48 14.27 3.98
C ALA A 75 -5.40 13.71 4.92
N LEU A 76 -5.79 13.14 6.07
CA LEU A 76 -4.86 12.52 7.01
C LEU A 76 -4.17 11.29 6.41
N VAL A 77 -4.92 10.42 5.74
CA VAL A 77 -4.39 9.27 4.99
C VAL A 77 -3.45 9.74 3.87
N GLY A 78 -3.77 10.85 3.19
CA GLY A 78 -2.91 11.46 2.18
C GLY A 78 -1.57 11.93 2.75
N VAL A 79 -1.55 12.55 3.94
CA VAL A 79 -0.31 12.92 4.63
C VAL A 79 0.50 11.69 5.01
N ALA A 80 -0.15 10.67 5.60
CA ALA A 80 0.51 9.41 5.95
C ALA A 80 1.12 8.70 4.73
N ARG A 81 0.38 8.65 3.61
CA ARG A 81 0.84 8.06 2.35
C ARG A 81 2.10 8.77 1.82
N ARG A 82 2.12 10.10 1.85
CA ARG A 82 3.30 10.90 1.46
C ARG A 82 4.50 10.64 2.38
N ALA A 83 4.28 10.55 3.69
CA ALA A 83 5.33 10.24 4.65
C ALA A 83 5.96 8.86 4.40
N VAL A 84 5.13 7.84 4.15
CA VAL A 84 5.59 6.48 3.81
C VAL A 84 6.36 6.48 2.49
N GLN A 85 5.91 7.21 1.47
CA GLN A 85 6.63 7.34 0.20
C GLN A 85 8.01 7.97 0.36
N LEU A 86 8.13 9.03 1.17
CA LEU A 86 9.41 9.68 1.48
C LEU A 86 10.36 8.73 2.23
N LEU A 87 9.84 8.01 3.23
CA LEU A 87 10.62 7.02 3.98
C LEU A 87 11.09 5.88 3.06
N ALA A 88 10.21 5.37 2.19
CA ALA A 88 10.56 4.33 1.22
C ALA A 88 11.66 4.81 0.26
N ALA A 89 11.60 6.06 -0.22
CA ALA A 89 12.66 6.65 -1.05
C ALA A 89 14.00 6.76 -0.31
N LEU A 90 13.98 7.16 0.96
CA LEU A 90 15.18 7.25 1.80
C LEU A 90 15.81 5.87 2.04
N LEU A 91 14.99 4.86 2.34
CA LEU A 91 15.45 3.48 2.52
C LEU A 91 16.00 2.89 1.23
N ALA A 92 15.37 3.17 0.09
CA ALA A 92 15.88 2.79 -1.22
C ALA A 92 17.27 3.42 -1.45
N LEU A 93 17.44 4.72 -1.17
CA LEU A 93 18.73 5.39 -1.28
C LEU A 93 19.80 4.77 -0.37
N ALA A 94 19.44 4.45 0.88
CA ALA A 94 20.33 3.77 1.82
C ALA A 94 20.76 2.40 1.30
N ALA A 95 19.83 1.61 0.75
CA ALA A 95 20.13 0.32 0.15
C ALA A 95 21.09 0.45 -1.04
N LEU A 96 20.86 1.43 -1.93
CA LEU A 96 21.78 1.72 -3.05
C LEU A 96 23.19 2.06 -2.56
N LEU A 97 23.30 2.83 -1.47
CA LEU A 97 24.59 3.21 -0.89
C LEU A 97 25.31 2.00 -0.26
N VAL A 98 24.59 1.14 0.45
CA VAL A 98 25.13 -0.09 1.06
C VAL A 98 25.63 -1.04 -0.03
N VAL A 99 24.81 -1.33 -1.04
CA VAL A 99 25.20 -2.19 -2.17
C VAL A 99 26.40 -1.59 -2.90
N GLY A 100 26.37 -0.28 -3.17
CA GLY A 100 27.47 0.40 -3.84
C GLY A 100 28.79 0.37 -3.05
N ASN A 101 28.72 0.53 -1.73
CA ASN A 101 29.89 0.40 -0.86
C ASN A 101 30.42 -1.02 -0.81
N THR A 102 29.53 -2.02 -0.79
CA THR A 102 29.89 -3.44 -0.79
C THR A 102 30.61 -3.81 -2.09
N VAL A 103 30.05 -3.43 -3.24
CA VAL A 103 30.69 -3.64 -4.55
C VAL A 103 32.06 -2.95 -4.62
N ARG A 104 32.18 -1.73 -4.07
CA ARG A 104 33.48 -1.03 -4.01
C ARG A 104 34.51 -1.80 -3.18
N LEU A 105 34.11 -2.34 -2.03
CA LEU A 105 34.98 -3.14 -1.18
C LEU A 105 35.41 -4.43 -1.88
N ASP A 106 34.48 -5.11 -2.56
CA ASP A 106 34.77 -6.36 -3.28
C ASP A 106 35.74 -6.14 -4.44
N ILE A 107 35.51 -5.11 -5.27
CA ILE A 107 36.43 -4.73 -6.36
C ILE A 107 37.84 -4.46 -5.84
N ARG A 108 37.96 -3.75 -4.71
CA ARG A 108 39.28 -3.46 -4.10
C ARG A 108 39.96 -4.73 -3.59
N SER A 109 39.20 -5.68 -3.05
CA SER A 109 39.75 -6.95 -2.56
C SER A 109 40.26 -7.84 -3.69
N ARG A 110 39.72 -7.69 -4.91
CA ARG A 110 40.10 -8.44 -6.12
C ARG A 110 40.91 -7.60 -7.11
N ALA A 111 41.51 -6.49 -6.67
CA ALA A 111 42.17 -5.54 -7.56
C ALA A 111 43.30 -6.20 -8.38
N ASP A 112 44.07 -7.10 -7.77
CA ASP A 112 45.19 -7.79 -8.43
C ASP A 112 44.72 -8.75 -9.53
N GLU A 113 43.65 -9.50 -9.28
CA GLU A 113 43.03 -10.39 -10.28
C GLU A 113 42.47 -9.59 -11.46
N ILE A 114 41.81 -8.46 -11.16
CA ILE A 114 41.30 -7.55 -12.18
C ILE A 114 42.43 -6.94 -13.02
N ALA A 115 43.57 -6.60 -12.40
CA ALA A 115 44.74 -6.08 -13.10
C ALA A 115 45.30 -7.11 -14.10
N VAL A 116 45.40 -8.38 -13.69
CA VAL A 116 45.81 -9.48 -14.59
C VAL A 116 44.84 -9.62 -15.77
N LEU A 117 43.53 -9.59 -15.52
CA LEU A 117 42.52 -9.66 -16.58
C LEU A 117 42.63 -8.49 -17.56
N GLN A 118 42.87 -7.27 -17.07
CA GLN A 118 43.06 -6.09 -17.91
C GLN A 118 44.32 -6.18 -18.77
N LEU A 119 45.42 -6.75 -18.26
CA LEU A 119 46.66 -6.97 -19.02
C LEU A 119 46.47 -7.92 -20.21
N VAL A 120 45.54 -8.87 -20.11
CA VAL A 120 45.18 -9.80 -21.21
C VAL A 120 44.10 -9.21 -22.13
N GLY A 121 43.69 -7.95 -21.91
CA GLY A 121 42.75 -7.23 -22.78
C GLY A 121 41.27 -7.31 -22.36
N ALA A 122 40.97 -7.68 -21.11
CA ALA A 122 39.58 -7.68 -20.63
C ALA A 122 39.00 -6.26 -20.59
N SER A 123 37.84 -6.07 -21.20
CA SER A 123 37.14 -4.78 -21.18
C SER A 123 36.57 -4.46 -19.78
N ALA A 124 36.44 -3.17 -19.44
CA ALA A 124 35.81 -2.72 -18.20
C ALA A 124 34.36 -3.24 -18.02
N GLY A 125 33.66 -3.51 -19.13
CA GLY A 125 32.34 -4.14 -19.13
C GLY A 125 32.37 -5.61 -18.70
N PHE A 126 33.42 -6.36 -19.05
CA PHE A 126 33.61 -7.75 -18.64
C PHE A 126 33.79 -7.87 -17.13
N VAL A 127 34.64 -7.01 -16.55
CA VAL A 127 34.88 -6.94 -15.10
C VAL A 127 33.61 -6.58 -14.33
N ARG A 128 32.73 -5.75 -14.91
CA ARG A 128 31.52 -5.22 -14.23
C ARG A 128 30.34 -6.19 -14.16
N ARG A 129 30.22 -7.13 -15.10
CA ARG A 129 29.09 -8.07 -15.20
C ARG A 129 28.80 -8.87 -13.92
N PRO A 130 29.78 -9.53 -13.25
CA PRO A 130 29.49 -10.30 -12.03
C PRO A 130 28.81 -9.46 -10.95
N TYR A 131 29.29 -8.24 -10.72
CA TYR A 131 28.72 -7.32 -9.73
C TYR A 131 27.29 -6.86 -10.05
N LEU A 132 26.94 -6.76 -11.35
CA LEU A 132 25.55 -6.46 -11.75
C LEU A 132 24.62 -7.64 -11.45
N TYR A 133 25.08 -8.88 -11.62
CA TYR A 133 24.31 -10.07 -11.26
C TYR A 133 24.11 -10.19 -9.76
N GLU A 134 25.14 -9.91 -8.96
CA GLU A 134 25.03 -9.85 -7.50
C GLU A 134 23.97 -8.83 -7.07
N GLY A 135 24.00 -7.61 -7.64
CA GLY A 135 22.99 -6.59 -7.36
C GLY A 135 21.56 -7.03 -7.66
N VAL A 136 21.34 -7.75 -8.77
CA VAL A 136 20.04 -8.34 -9.11
C VAL A 136 19.63 -9.39 -8.09
N TRP A 137 20.53 -10.30 -7.71
CA TRP A 137 20.24 -11.36 -6.74
C TRP A 137 19.94 -10.80 -5.35
N TYR A 138 20.73 -9.84 -4.87
CA TYR A 138 20.44 -9.15 -3.61
C TYR A 138 19.08 -8.44 -3.64
N GLY A 139 18.79 -7.74 -4.74
CA GLY A 139 17.50 -7.08 -4.93
C GLY A 139 16.34 -8.08 -4.93
N LEU A 140 16.44 -9.16 -5.70
CA LEU A 140 15.41 -10.19 -5.79
C LEU A 140 15.17 -10.87 -4.43
N CYS A 141 16.23 -11.31 -3.74
CA CYS A 141 16.13 -11.92 -2.42
C CYS A 141 15.50 -10.96 -1.41
N SER A 142 15.90 -9.68 -1.41
CA SER A 142 15.30 -8.68 -0.52
C SER A 142 13.80 -8.50 -0.79
N GLY A 143 13.38 -8.49 -2.06
CA GLY A 143 11.98 -8.38 -2.43
C GLY A 143 11.16 -9.62 -2.06
N VAL A 144 11.72 -10.82 -2.22
CA VAL A 144 11.10 -12.07 -1.76
C VAL A 144 10.93 -12.08 -0.24
N VAL A 145 11.97 -11.69 0.50
CA VAL A 145 11.91 -11.57 1.96
C VAL A 145 10.89 -10.53 2.39
N ALA A 146 10.81 -9.38 1.69
CA ALA A 146 9.80 -8.36 1.97
C ALA A 146 8.38 -8.91 1.77
N VAL A 147 8.10 -9.58 0.64
CA VAL A 147 6.79 -10.20 0.38
C VAL A 147 6.45 -11.23 1.46
N LEU A 148 7.40 -12.09 1.84
CA LEU A 148 7.20 -13.07 2.92
C LEU A 148 6.87 -12.41 4.26
N LEU A 149 7.57 -11.32 4.61
CA LEU A 149 7.29 -10.58 5.84
C LEU A 149 5.88 -9.96 5.83
N VAL A 150 5.44 -9.40 4.70
CA VAL A 150 4.10 -8.82 4.59
C VAL A 150 3.04 -9.93 4.68
N LEU A 151 3.24 -11.08 4.03
CA LEU A 151 2.33 -12.23 4.14
C LEU A 151 2.25 -12.76 5.58
N LEU A 152 3.38 -12.83 6.28
CA LEU A 152 3.43 -13.28 7.68
C LEU A 152 2.72 -12.28 8.61
N LEU A 153 2.90 -10.98 8.35
CA LEU A 153 2.20 -9.93 9.09
C LEU A 153 0.69 -9.99 8.85
N GLU A 154 0.26 -10.19 7.60
CA GLU A 154 -1.15 -10.38 7.26
C GLU A 154 -1.74 -11.58 8.01
N LEU A 155 -1.07 -12.74 7.97
CA LEU A 155 -1.52 -13.94 8.67
C LEU A 155 -1.59 -13.73 10.20
N ALA A 156 -0.62 -13.03 10.77
CA ALA A 156 -0.58 -12.71 12.20
C ALA A 156 -1.71 -11.74 12.62
N LEU A 157 -2.06 -10.79 11.74
CA LEU A 157 -3.10 -9.80 11.99
C LEU A 157 -4.51 -10.29 11.65
N ALA A 158 -4.66 -11.26 10.74
CA ALA A 158 -5.96 -11.76 10.30
C ALA A 158 -6.84 -12.24 11.48
N GLY A 159 -6.26 -12.97 12.44
CA GLY A 159 -6.99 -13.46 13.61
C GLY A 159 -7.52 -12.34 14.52
N PRO A 160 -6.65 -11.47 15.06
CA PRO A 160 -7.07 -10.31 15.85
C PRO A 160 -8.04 -9.39 15.10
N ALA A 161 -7.78 -9.15 13.82
CA ALA A 161 -8.58 -8.24 13.02
C ALA A 161 -9.97 -8.82 12.70
N ALA A 162 -10.10 -10.14 12.53
CA ALA A 162 -11.41 -10.81 12.41
C ALA A 162 -12.24 -10.73 13.71
N ARG A 163 -11.60 -10.81 14.89
CA ARG A 163 -12.27 -10.64 16.18
C ARG A 163 -12.80 -9.21 16.37
N LEU A 164 -11.99 -8.21 16.02
CA LEU A 164 -12.40 -6.81 16.00
C LEU A 164 -13.52 -6.56 14.97
N ALA A 165 -13.45 -7.15 13.79
CA ALA A 165 -14.51 -7.04 12.79
C ALA A 165 -15.86 -7.59 13.30
N GLY A 166 -15.80 -8.77 13.94
CA GLY A 166 -16.97 -9.41 14.54
C GLY A 166 -17.61 -8.60 15.67
N SER A 167 -16.81 -7.93 16.51
CA SER A 167 -17.35 -7.09 17.60
C SER A 167 -18.07 -5.83 17.12
N TYR A 168 -17.80 -5.38 15.90
CA TYR A 168 -18.46 -4.23 15.28
C TYR A 168 -19.57 -4.64 14.29
N GLY A 169 -19.94 -5.94 14.22
CA GLY A 169 -20.96 -6.45 13.29
C GLY A 169 -20.56 -6.36 11.81
N GLY A 170 -19.29 -6.06 11.52
CA GLY A 170 -18.80 -5.82 10.18
C GLY A 170 -18.29 -7.10 9.50
N GLN A 171 -18.80 -7.40 8.32
CA GLN A 171 -18.12 -8.28 7.36
C GLN A 171 -16.96 -7.50 6.73
N LEU A 172 -15.90 -7.23 7.50
CA LEU A 172 -14.66 -6.73 6.92
C LEU A 172 -14.08 -7.85 6.05
N GLY A 173 -14.30 -7.75 4.75
CA GLY A 173 -13.60 -8.57 3.78
C GLY A 173 -12.12 -8.23 3.84
N PHE A 174 -11.32 -9.08 4.45
CA PHE A 174 -9.88 -9.07 4.24
C PHE A 174 -9.63 -9.48 2.79
N ALA A 175 -9.65 -8.48 1.90
CA ALA A 175 -9.05 -8.65 0.59
C ALA A 175 -7.55 -8.81 0.85
N GLY A 176 -7.09 -10.06 0.87
CA GLY A 176 -5.69 -10.35 1.11
C GLY A 176 -4.79 -9.70 0.07
N ILE A 177 -3.48 -9.73 0.29
CA ILE A 177 -2.54 -9.03 -0.61
C ILE A 177 -2.81 -9.45 -2.05
N ALA A 178 -3.05 -8.45 -2.90
CA ALA A 178 -3.36 -8.70 -4.31
C ALA A 178 -2.21 -9.47 -4.97
N ALA A 179 -2.54 -10.56 -5.66
CA ALA A 179 -1.62 -11.37 -6.45
C ALA A 179 -0.58 -10.56 -7.28
N PRO A 180 -0.92 -9.44 -7.96
CA PRO A 180 0.08 -8.65 -8.68
C PRO A 180 1.17 -8.02 -7.79
N VAL A 181 0.88 -7.74 -6.52
CA VAL A 181 1.86 -7.16 -5.58
C VAL A 181 2.96 -8.17 -5.25
N LEU A 182 2.59 -9.46 -5.09
CA LEU A 182 3.55 -10.53 -4.83
C LEU A 182 4.57 -10.67 -5.95
N LEU A 183 4.18 -10.35 -7.18
CA LEU A 183 5.06 -10.42 -8.34
C LEU A 183 5.84 -9.11 -8.54
N THR A 184 5.17 -7.97 -8.51
CA THR A 184 5.80 -6.68 -8.85
C THR A 184 6.84 -6.23 -7.82
N VAL A 185 6.67 -6.55 -6.55
CA VAL A 185 7.62 -6.14 -5.49
C VAL A 185 9.00 -6.78 -5.64
N PRO A 186 9.15 -8.11 -5.82
CA PRO A 186 10.44 -8.74 -6.08
C PRO A 186 11.14 -8.22 -7.34
N PHE A 187 10.41 -8.03 -8.45
CA PHE A 187 10.99 -7.49 -9.67
C PHE A 187 11.40 -6.01 -9.52
N GLY A 188 10.62 -5.21 -8.80
CA GLY A 188 10.97 -3.83 -8.48
C GLY A 188 12.23 -3.74 -7.60
N ALA A 189 12.33 -4.61 -6.59
CA ALA A 189 13.51 -4.70 -5.74
C ALA A 189 14.76 -5.16 -6.52
N ALA A 190 14.61 -6.14 -7.43
CA ALA A 190 15.68 -6.58 -8.33
C ALA A 190 16.15 -5.45 -9.25
N LEU A 191 15.23 -4.65 -9.81
CA LEU A 191 15.56 -3.50 -10.63
C LEU A 191 16.33 -2.44 -9.84
N LEU A 192 15.90 -2.14 -8.61
CA LEU A 192 16.60 -1.22 -7.72
C LEU A 192 18.00 -1.72 -7.37
N GLY A 193 18.16 -3.01 -7.06
CA GLY A 193 19.46 -3.63 -6.81
C GLY A 193 20.40 -3.55 -8.02
N TRP A 194 19.87 -3.82 -9.22
CA TRP A 194 20.61 -3.66 -10.48
C TRP A 194 21.03 -2.21 -10.73
N LEU A 195 20.12 -1.24 -10.52
CA LEU A 195 20.42 0.18 -10.67
C LEU A 195 21.49 0.64 -9.67
N GLY A 196 21.44 0.15 -8.43
CA GLY A 196 22.46 0.42 -7.41
C GLY A 196 23.83 -0.10 -7.80
N ALA A 197 23.92 -1.37 -8.17
CA ALA A 197 25.15 -1.98 -8.66
C ALA A 197 25.67 -1.26 -9.91
N ARG A 198 24.78 -0.87 -10.83
CA ARG A 198 25.13 -0.11 -12.05
C ARG A 198 25.70 1.27 -11.68
N LEU A 199 25.01 2.08 -10.88
CA LEU A 199 25.49 3.42 -10.52
C LEU A 199 26.83 3.37 -9.78
N ALA A 200 27.00 2.42 -8.86
CA ALA A 200 28.23 2.26 -8.09
C ALA A 200 29.44 1.89 -8.96
N SER A 201 29.26 0.93 -9.87
CA SER A 201 30.30 0.47 -10.78
C SER A 201 30.63 1.47 -11.90
N ALA A 202 29.65 2.24 -12.38
CA ALA A 202 29.90 3.30 -13.36
C ALA A 202 30.75 4.43 -12.78
N ARG A 203 30.49 4.83 -11.53
CA ARG A 203 31.22 5.93 -10.89
C ARG A 203 32.69 5.59 -10.61
N HIS A 204 33.01 4.34 -10.29
CA HIS A 204 34.39 3.98 -9.90
C HIS A 204 35.28 3.61 -11.08
N LEU A 205 34.77 2.89 -12.09
CA LEU A 205 35.58 2.52 -13.26
C LEU A 205 35.89 3.73 -14.17
N GLY A 206 35.02 4.75 -14.17
CA GLY A 206 35.26 5.99 -14.92
C GLY A 206 36.34 6.90 -14.31
N ALA A 207 36.71 6.70 -13.04
CA ALA A 207 37.71 7.53 -12.36
C ALA A 207 39.16 7.06 -12.57
N THR A 208 39.37 5.85 -13.10
CA THR A 208 40.70 5.20 -13.21
C THR A 208 41.20 5.03 -14.64
N MET A 209 40.47 5.51 -15.66
CA MET A 209 40.96 5.52 -17.05
C MET A 209 41.47 6.92 -17.43
N PRO A 210 42.80 7.16 -17.44
CA PRO A 210 43.34 8.21 -18.29
C PRO A 210 43.20 7.77 -19.76
N HIS A 211 42.95 8.75 -20.63
CA HIS A 211 42.93 8.59 -22.09
C HIS A 211 44.24 8.05 -22.65
#